data_AF-A0A834HRM6-F1
#
_entry.id   AF-A0A834HRM6-F1
#
_cell.length_a   1.000
_cell.length_b   1.000
_cell.length_c   1.000
_cell.angle_alpha   90.00
_cell.angle_beta   90.00
_cell.angle_gamma   90.00
#
_symmetry.space_group_name_H-M   'P 1'
#
loop_
_entity.id
_entity.type
_entity.pdbx_description
1 polymer ?
#
loop_
_entity_poly.entity_id
_entity_poly.type
_entity_poly.pdbx_seq_one_letter_code
_entity_poly.pdbx_strand_id
1 'polypeptide(L)'
;MSIDDSPRFLAKIYLDVNKAPGDLYYESHKNAAVMFASLIFDESYMDHEESFLVVMNTYVTIIDTLINRKEYSKVEKIKIAKWTYMAACGLTIPNEKESNVNHEVETHHTTVPLDTLLNFASTMFKEFQQHNDFMTEVQLRI
;
A
#
# COMPACT_ATOMS: atom_id res chain seq x y z
N MET A 1 -16.00 14.87 5.23
CA MET A 1 -15.10 13.71 5.38
C MET A 1 -15.08 13.01 4.04
N SER A 2 -14.04 13.26 3.25
CA SER A 2 -13.96 12.79 1.87
C SER A 2 -13.68 11.29 1.85
N ILE A 3 -14.38 10.58 0.97
CA ILE A 3 -14.35 9.10 0.84
C ILE A 3 -12.99 8.59 0.30
N ASP A 4 -12.11 9.51 -0.11
CA ASP A 4 -10.84 9.22 -0.78
C ASP A 4 -9.71 8.73 0.15
N ASP A 5 -9.88 8.85 1.47
CA ASP A 5 -8.87 8.44 2.46
C ASP A 5 -8.99 6.97 2.91
N SER A 6 -9.95 6.20 2.37
CA SER A 6 -10.23 4.84 2.82
C SER A 6 -9.91 3.80 1.75
N PRO A 7 -9.23 2.67 2.08
CA PRO A 7 -9.08 1.54 1.17
C PRO A 7 -10.41 1.21 0.48
N ARG A 8 -10.38 0.95 -0.84
CA ARG A 8 -11.59 0.81 -1.67
C ARG A 8 -12.62 -0.14 -1.08
N PHE A 9 -12.16 -1.19 -0.39
CA PHE A 9 -13.02 -2.16 0.26
C PHE A 9 -13.83 -1.57 1.43
N LEU A 10 -13.22 -0.72 2.25
CA LEU A 10 -13.88 -0.10 3.41
C LEU A 10 -14.98 0.88 2.98
N ALA A 11 -14.82 1.56 1.84
CA ALA A 11 -15.87 2.44 1.32
C ALA A 11 -17.21 1.68 1.15
N LYS A 12 -17.17 0.44 0.65
CA LYS A 12 -18.39 -0.39 0.48
C LYS A 12 -19.06 -0.73 1.82
N ILE A 13 -18.27 -1.03 2.85
CA ILE A 13 -18.77 -1.38 4.18
C ILE A 13 -19.37 -0.17 4.89
N TYR A 14 -18.73 0.99 4.79
CA TYR A 14 -19.19 2.22 5.43
C TYR A 14 -20.38 2.87 4.70
N LEU A 15 -20.57 2.58 3.41
CA LEU A 15 -21.74 3.01 2.65
C LEU A 15 -22.96 2.10 2.82
N ASP A 16 -22.86 0.99 3.57
CA ASP A 16 -24.02 0.16 3.87
C ASP A 16 -25.00 0.92 4.77
N VAL A 17 -26.14 1.28 4.19
CA VAL A 17 -27.20 2.11 4.80
C VAL A 17 -27.84 1.43 6.02
N ASN A 18 -27.61 0.13 6.22
CA ASN A 18 -28.14 -0.63 7.35
C ASN A 18 -27.26 -0.54 8.62
N LYS A 19 -26.09 0.10 8.54
CA LYS A 19 -25.15 0.20 9.67
C LYS A 19 -25.49 1.38 10.58
N ALA A 20 -25.50 1.17 11.90
CA ALA A 20 -25.76 2.26 12.84
C ALA A 20 -24.58 3.25 12.85
N PRO A 21 -24.83 4.56 13.02
CA PRO A 21 -23.76 5.54 13.17
C PRO A 21 -22.86 5.17 14.37
N GLY A 22 -21.56 4.95 14.12
CA GLY A 22 -20.58 4.66 15.17
C GLY A 22 -20.19 3.18 15.32
N ASP A 23 -20.78 2.27 14.54
CA ASP A 23 -20.38 0.87 14.56
C ASP A 23 -18.97 0.69 13.98
N LEU A 24 -18.04 0.18 14.81
CA LEU A 24 -16.69 -0.17 14.40
C LEU A 24 -16.71 -1.40 13.48
N TYR A 25 -15.84 -1.42 12.47
CA TYR A 25 -15.61 -2.60 11.64
C TYR A 25 -14.23 -3.19 11.91
N TYR A 26 -14.17 -4.51 12.05
CA TYR A 26 -12.95 -5.29 12.22
C TYR A 26 -13.13 -6.64 11.54
N GLU A 27 -12.09 -7.11 10.85
CA GLU A 27 -12.04 -8.43 10.24
C GLU A 27 -10.67 -9.09 10.55
N SER A 28 -10.69 -10.41 10.77
CA SER A 28 -9.47 -11.20 10.99
C SER A 28 -9.00 -11.84 9.69
N HIS A 29 -7.84 -11.43 9.19
CA HIS A 29 -7.22 -12.04 8.01
C HIS A 29 -6.14 -13.06 8.41
N LYS A 30 -6.29 -14.31 7.99
CA LYS A 30 -5.28 -15.37 8.21
C LYS A 30 -4.07 -15.26 7.28
N ASN A 31 -4.22 -14.52 6.18
CA ASN A 31 -3.26 -14.51 5.08
C ASN A 31 -3.10 -13.10 4.50
N ALA A 32 -2.46 -12.24 5.26
CA ALA A 32 -2.16 -10.88 4.85
C ALA A 32 -0.67 -10.58 5.08
N ALA A 33 -0.12 -9.72 4.24
CA ALA A 33 1.23 -9.19 4.39
C ALA A 33 1.16 -7.66 4.45
N VAL A 34 2.10 -7.04 5.18
CA VAL A 34 2.17 -5.58 5.37
C VAL A 34 3.60 -5.13 5.11
N MET A 35 3.75 -3.97 4.48
CA MET A 35 5.02 -3.34 4.13
C MET A 35 5.07 -1.90 4.65
N PHE A 36 6.23 -1.48 5.15
CA PHE A 36 6.51 -0.13 5.62
C PHE A 36 7.68 0.47 4.84
N ALA A 37 7.41 1.36 3.90
CA ALA A 37 8.44 1.99 3.09
C ALA A 37 8.72 3.41 3.60
N SER A 38 9.87 3.62 4.23
CA SER A 38 10.28 4.91 4.80
C SER A 38 11.32 5.60 3.90
N LEU A 39 11.09 6.88 3.63
CA LEU A 39 12.05 7.72 2.93
C LEU A 39 13.10 8.22 3.92
N ILE A 40 14.38 8.14 3.53
CA ILE A 40 15.52 8.63 4.28
C ILE A 40 16.16 9.73 3.44
N PHE A 41 16.28 10.93 4.00
CA PHE A 41 16.76 12.12 3.31
C PHE A 41 17.51 13.00 4.31
N ASP A 42 18.24 13.99 3.82
CA ASP A 42 18.89 14.99 4.67
C ASP A 42 17.85 15.84 5.41
N GLU A 43 17.97 15.96 6.73
CA GLU A 43 17.04 16.75 7.54
C GLU A 43 17.01 18.23 7.14
N SER A 44 18.06 18.73 6.47
CA SER A 44 18.09 20.10 5.92
C SER A 44 16.94 20.42 4.96
N TYR A 45 16.35 19.41 4.30
CA TYR A 45 15.15 19.61 3.49
C TYR A 45 13.96 20.12 4.32
N MET A 46 13.87 19.76 5.60
CA MET A 46 12.76 20.17 6.48
C MET A 46 12.79 21.66 6.82
N ASP A 47 13.95 22.33 6.71
CA ASP A 47 14.08 23.76 7.00
C ASP A 47 13.30 24.65 5.99
N HIS A 48 12.90 24.06 4.86
CA HIS A 48 12.10 24.70 3.82
C HIS A 48 10.84 23.88 3.54
N GLU A 49 9.80 24.06 4.37
CA GLU A 49 8.56 23.27 4.35
C GLU A 49 7.96 23.09 2.94
N GLU A 50 7.89 24.16 2.13
CA GLU A 50 7.35 24.07 0.77
C GLU A 50 8.18 23.13 -0.14
N SER A 51 9.51 23.20 -0.05
CA SER A 51 10.40 22.35 -0.84
C SER A 51 10.33 20.90 -0.38
N PHE A 52 10.29 20.67 0.94
CA PHE A 52 10.12 19.33 1.50
C PHE A 52 8.81 18.68 1.05
N LEU A 53 7.69 19.41 1.14
CA LEU A 53 6.38 18.90 0.74
C LEU A 53 6.31 18.57 -0.76
N VAL A 54 6.95 19.37 -1.61
CA VAL A 54 7.05 19.09 -3.05
C VAL A 54 7.81 17.78 -3.29
N VAL A 55 8.97 17.60 -2.65
CA VAL A 55 9.76 16.36 -2.76
C VAL A 55 8.95 15.15 -2.27
N MET A 56 8.34 15.26 -1.09
CA MET A 56 7.49 14.21 -0.53
C MET A 56 6.32 13.84 -1.46
N ASN A 57 5.61 14.83 -1.99
CA ASN A 57 4.50 14.60 -2.91
C ASN A 57 4.94 13.91 -4.20
N THR A 58 6.12 14.24 -4.72
CA THR A 58 6.70 13.55 -5.88
C THR A 58 6.91 12.07 -5.59
N TYR A 59 7.57 11.71 -4.49
CA TYR A 59 7.80 10.30 -4.14
C TYR A 59 6.51 9.55 -3.82
N VAL A 60 5.56 10.18 -3.13
CA VAL A 60 4.23 9.60 -2.92
C VAL A 60 3.52 9.33 -4.25
N THR A 61 3.61 10.25 -5.21
CA THR A 61 3.00 10.09 -6.54
C THR A 61 3.63 8.93 -7.31
N ILE A 62 4.95 8.72 -7.18
CA ILE A 62 5.63 7.56 -7.79
C ILE A 62 5.05 6.25 -7.23
N ILE A 63 4.93 6.14 -5.91
CA ILE A 63 4.38 4.93 -5.26
C ILE A 63 2.90 4.75 -5.62
N ASP A 64 2.10 5.81 -5.59
CA ASP A 64 0.68 5.77 -5.94
C ASP A 64 0.46 5.45 -7.45
N THR A 65 1.40 5.80 -8.32
CA THR A 65 1.37 5.37 -9.72
C THR A 65 1.70 3.89 -9.86
N LEU A 66 2.68 3.40 -9.08
CA LEU A 66 3.07 2.00 -9.08
C LEU A 66 1.96 1.08 -8.55
N ILE A 67 1.31 1.43 -7.43
CA ILE A 67 0.27 0.60 -6.82
C ILE A 67 -0.98 0.45 -7.72
N ASN A 68 -1.20 1.41 -8.62
CA ASN A 68 -2.31 1.38 -9.57
C ASN A 68 -2.06 0.50 -10.81
N ARG A 69 -0.87 -0.11 -10.96
CA ARG A 69 -0.60 -1.06 -12.05
C ARG A 69 -1.37 -2.37 -11.83
N LYS A 70 -1.77 -3.03 -12.92
CA LYS A 70 -2.67 -4.20 -12.87
C LYS A 70 -2.08 -5.37 -12.07
N GLU A 71 -0.77 -5.57 -12.18
CA GLU A 71 -0.01 -6.59 -11.46
C GLU A 71 -0.01 -6.40 -9.94
N TYR A 72 -0.26 -5.18 -9.45
CA TYR A 72 -0.34 -4.84 -8.03
C TYR A 72 -1.78 -4.55 -7.56
N SER A 73 -2.79 -4.97 -8.33
CA SER A 73 -4.22 -4.75 -8.00
C SER A 73 -4.66 -5.33 -6.65
N LYS A 74 -3.90 -6.26 -6.07
CA LYS A 74 -4.13 -6.85 -4.74
C LYS A 74 -3.40 -6.12 -3.60
N VAL A 75 -2.58 -5.12 -3.93
CA VAL A 75 -1.87 -4.27 -2.98
C VAL A 75 -2.73 -3.05 -2.68
N GLU A 76 -3.00 -2.82 -1.40
CA GLU A 76 -3.81 -1.71 -0.91
C GLU A 76 -2.96 -0.76 -0.06
N LYS A 77 -3.00 0.53 -0.39
CA LYS A 77 -2.44 1.60 0.45
C LYS A 77 -3.26 1.68 1.73
N ILE A 78 -2.59 1.58 2.87
CA ILE A 78 -3.24 1.77 4.18
C ILE A 78 -3.27 3.27 4.49
N LYS A 79 -2.09 3.89 4.50
CA LYS A 79 -1.90 5.31 4.81
C LYS A 79 -0.45 5.72 4.54
N ILE A 80 -0.24 7.03 4.61
CA ILE A 80 1.09 7.63 4.75
C ILE A 80 1.14 8.26 6.14
N ALA A 81 2.21 8.00 6.88
CA ALA A 81 2.46 8.64 8.17
C ALA A 81 3.87 9.20 8.17
N LYS A 82 3.99 10.52 8.30
CA LYS A 82 5.25 11.25 8.06
C LYS A 82 5.77 10.91 6.66
N TRP A 83 6.99 10.39 6.57
CA TRP A 83 7.65 9.94 5.34
C TRP A 83 7.63 8.41 5.17
N THR A 84 6.71 7.72 5.86
CA THR A 84 6.53 6.27 5.75
C THR A 84 5.22 5.96 5.02
N TYR A 85 5.34 5.28 3.88
CA TYR A 85 4.23 4.72 3.12
C TYR A 85 3.91 3.31 3.63
N MET A 86 2.63 3.04 3.92
CA MET A 86 2.16 1.75 4.42
C MET A 86 1.25 1.09 3.39
N ALA A 87 1.57 -0.14 3.02
CA ALA A 87 0.76 -0.95 2.11
C ALA A 87 0.56 -2.35 2.66
N ALA A 88 -0.52 -3.01 2.23
CA ALA A 88 -0.80 -4.39 2.55
C ALA A 88 -1.31 -5.15 1.34
N CYS A 89 -1.22 -6.47 1.40
CA CYS A 89 -1.79 -7.37 0.41
C CYS A 89 -2.53 -8.51 1.13
N GLY A 90 -3.60 -9.02 0.52
CA GLY A 90 -4.40 -10.11 1.10
C GLY A 90 -5.51 -9.63 2.07
N LEU A 91 -5.92 -8.36 1.96
CA LEU A 91 -7.03 -7.80 2.74
C LEU A 91 -8.41 -8.09 2.11
N THR A 92 -8.47 -8.44 0.83
CA THR A 92 -9.72 -8.76 0.16
C THR A 92 -10.13 -10.22 0.41
N ILE A 93 -11.36 -10.43 0.85
CA ILE A 93 -11.97 -11.76 0.97
C ILE A 93 -12.09 -12.37 -0.44
N PRO A 94 -11.64 -13.61 -0.68
CA PRO A 94 -11.93 -14.30 -1.93
C PRO A 94 -13.45 -14.37 -2.10
N ASN A 95 -13.98 -13.79 -3.17
CA ASN A 95 -15.37 -14.05 -3.53
C ASN A 95 -15.50 -15.57 -3.69
N GLU A 96 -16.49 -16.19 -3.05
CA GLU A 96 -16.78 -17.64 -3.06
C GLU A 96 -16.97 -18.27 -4.46
N LYS A 97 -16.78 -17.49 -5.53
CA LYS A 97 -16.80 -17.95 -6.92
C LYS A 97 -15.44 -18.45 -7.44
N GLU A 98 -14.34 -18.19 -6.74
CA GLU A 98 -13.01 -18.72 -7.14
C GLU A 98 -12.61 -20.01 -6.40
N SER A 99 -13.40 -20.48 -5.43
CA SER A 99 -13.08 -21.65 -4.60
C SER A 99 -13.49 -23.01 -5.19
N ASN A 100 -13.81 -23.09 -6.49
CA ASN A 100 -14.09 -24.35 -7.18
C ASN A 100 -12.90 -24.85 -8.01
N VAL A 101 -11.69 -24.86 -7.45
CA VAL A 101 -10.60 -25.69 -7.98
C VAL A 101 -9.88 -26.38 -6.82
N ASN A 102 -10.36 -27.60 -6.55
CA ASN A 102 -9.71 -28.80 -6.02
C ASN A 102 -8.46 -28.67 -5.13
N HIS A 103 -8.57 -29.33 -3.97
CA HIS A 103 -7.52 -29.84 -3.08
C HIS A 103 -6.11 -29.94 -3.67
N GLU A 104 -5.15 -29.19 -3.09
CA GLU A 104 -3.75 -29.61 -2.91
C GLU A 104 -2.98 -28.65 -1.97
N VAL A 105 -2.49 -29.21 -0.85
CA VAL A 105 -1.38 -28.76 0.02
C VAL A 105 -1.47 -27.37 0.71
N GLU A 106 -1.74 -27.42 2.04
CA GLU A 106 -1.84 -26.30 3.00
C GLU A 106 -0.53 -25.54 3.31
N THR A 107 0.40 -25.38 2.38
CA THR A 107 1.64 -24.58 2.58
C THR A 107 1.80 -23.38 1.64
N HIS A 108 0.86 -23.14 0.71
CA HIS A 108 0.98 -22.11 -0.34
C HIS A 108 0.10 -20.87 -0.16
N HIS A 109 -0.72 -20.79 0.89
CA HIS A 109 -1.62 -19.64 1.04
C HIS A 109 -0.83 -18.37 1.43
N THR A 110 0.17 -18.48 2.31
CA THR A 110 1.03 -17.37 2.80
C THR A 110 2.00 -16.79 1.79
N THR A 111 2.29 -17.50 0.69
CA THR A 111 3.32 -17.06 -0.26
C THR A 111 2.79 -15.96 -1.17
N VAL A 112 1.53 -16.02 -1.61
CA VAL A 112 1.01 -15.08 -2.63
C VAL A 112 1.02 -13.61 -2.17
N PRO A 113 0.53 -13.22 -0.97
CA PRO A 113 0.58 -11.83 -0.55
C PRO A 113 2.00 -11.31 -0.31
N LEU A 114 2.87 -12.16 0.26
CA LEU A 114 4.27 -11.82 0.53
C LEU A 114 5.06 -11.64 -0.76
N ASP A 115 4.95 -12.58 -1.70
CA ASP A 115 5.61 -12.53 -3.01
C ASP A 115 5.14 -11.30 -3.80
N THR A 116 3.85 -10.97 -3.71
CA THR A 116 3.29 -9.76 -4.34
C THR A 116 3.93 -8.50 -3.76
N LEU A 117 4.01 -8.38 -2.43
CA LEU A 117 4.65 -7.22 -1.79
C LEU A 117 6.16 -7.17 -2.03
N LEU A 118 6.84 -8.31 -2.12
CA LEU A 118 8.27 -8.34 -2.43
C LEU A 118 8.53 -7.87 -3.87
N ASN A 119 7.70 -8.29 -4.83
CA ASN A 119 7.76 -7.82 -6.21
C ASN A 119 7.42 -6.33 -6.31
N PHE A 120 6.44 -5.85 -5.52
CA PHE A 120 6.10 -4.43 -5.43
C PHE A 120 7.28 -3.62 -4.87
N ALA A 121 7.88 -4.07 -3.76
CA ALA A 121 9.05 -3.48 -3.14
C ALA A 121 10.24 -3.40 -4.11
N SER A 122 10.53 -4.48 -4.83
CA SER A 122 11.61 -4.54 -5.82
C SER A 122 11.43 -3.53 -6.95
N THR A 123 10.21 -3.42 -7.50
CA THR A 123 9.92 -2.43 -8.54
C THR A 123 9.98 -1.00 -7.99
N MET A 124 9.46 -0.77 -6.79
CA MET A 124 9.54 0.54 -6.13
C MET A 124 10.99 0.98 -5.93
N PHE A 125 11.88 0.10 -5.48
CA PHE A 125 13.32 0.39 -5.38
C PHE A 125 13.91 0.82 -6.72
N LYS A 126 13.56 0.15 -7.82
CA LYS A 126 14.06 0.49 -9.17
C LYS A 126 13.58 1.86 -9.64
N GLU A 127 12.29 2.16 -9.45
CA GLU A 127 11.70 3.46 -9.81
C GLU A 127 12.33 4.59 -8.99
N PHE A 128 12.61 4.34 -7.71
CA PHE A 128 13.27 5.31 -6.82
C PHE A 128 14.72 5.58 -7.23
N GLN A 129 15.49 4.54 -7.55
CA GLN A 129 16.86 4.70 -8.04
C GLN A 129 16.88 5.51 -9.34
N GLN A 130 16.01 5.18 -10.29
CA GLN A 130 15.88 5.92 -11.54
C GLN A 130 15.52 7.39 -11.31
N HIS A 131 14.70 7.71 -10.31
CA HIS A 131 14.34 9.10 -10.01
C HIS A 131 15.46 9.88 -9.29
N ASN A 132 16.15 9.22 -8.34
CA ASN A 132 17.24 9.83 -7.58
C ASN A 132 18.40 10.29 -8.47
N ASP A 133 18.69 9.55 -9.54
CA ASP A 133 19.73 9.89 -10.51
C ASP A 133 19.51 11.28 -11.17
N PHE A 134 18.30 11.83 -11.11
CA PHE A 134 17.95 13.11 -11.73
C PHE A 134 17.80 14.29 -10.77
N MET A 135 17.48 14.09 -9.48
CA MET A 135 16.94 15.20 -8.66
C MET A 135 17.37 15.26 -7.18
N THR A 136 17.49 14.14 -6.44
CA THR A 136 17.67 14.17 -4.96
C THR A 136 18.24 12.87 -4.37
N GLU A 137 19.05 12.97 -3.30
CA GLU A 137 19.61 11.82 -2.56
C GLU A 137 18.62 11.28 -1.50
N VAL A 138 17.47 10.75 -1.95
CA VAL A 138 16.48 10.14 -1.05
C VAL A 138 16.59 8.61 -1.08
N GLN A 139 16.96 7.99 0.03
CA GLN A 139 17.04 6.53 0.11
C GLN A 139 15.70 5.93 0.55
N LEU A 140 15.38 4.75 0.03
CA LEU A 140 14.21 3.98 0.44
C LEU A 140 14.60 2.88 1.42
N ARG A 141 13.86 2.73 2.51
CA ARG A 141 13.98 1.61 3.46
C ARG A 141 12.65 0.90 3.60
N ILE A 142 12.61 -0.40 3.33
CA ILE A 142 11.42 -1.25 3.44
C ILE A 142 11.60 -2.25 4.57
#